data_AF-A0AAE4ES42-F1
#
_entry.id   AF-A0AAE4ES42-F1
#
_cell.length_a   1.000
_cell.length_b   1.000
_cell.length_c   1.000
_cell.angle_alpha   90.00
_cell.angle_beta   90.00
_cell.angle_gamma   90.00
#
_symmetry.space_group_name_H-M   'P 1'
#
loop_
_entity.id
_entity.type
_entity.pdbx_description
1 polymer ?
#
loop_
_entity_poly.entity_id
_entity_poly.type
_entity_poly.pdbx_seq_one_letter_code
_entity_poly.pdbx_strand_id
1 'polypeptide(L)' 'MFGKKKSDEDAIDAAVVHVLLSGMKPEHRQGVLSQLNDNERRQVLNAELEGRADQWERKNGTEWGQS' A
#
# COMPACT_ATOMS: atom_id res chain seq x y z
N MET A 1 24.43 3.95 -1.44
CA MET A 1 23.45 3.13 -0.71
C MET A 1 22.59 2.43 -1.76
N PHE A 2 22.74 1.12 -1.95
CA PHE A 2 21.89 0.37 -2.87
C PHE A 2 20.71 -0.20 -2.09
N GLY A 3 19.62 0.56 -2.04
CA GLY A 3 18.32 -0.04 -1.71
C GLY A 3 18.02 -1.08 -2.79
N LYS A 4 17.74 -2.32 -2.40
CA LYS A 4 17.26 -3.34 -3.34
C LYS A 4 16.07 -2.74 -4.08
N LYS A 5 16.13 -2.66 -5.41
CA LYS A 5 14.93 -2.40 -6.21
C LYS A 5 13.91 -3.47 -5.83
N LYS A 6 12.71 -3.06 -5.44
CA LYS A 6 11.59 -3.98 -5.20
C LYS A 6 11.37 -4.83 -6.44
N SER A 7 10.87 -6.05 -6.24
CA SER A 7 10.40 -6.84 -7.37
C SER A 7 9.13 -6.22 -7.94
N ASP A 8 8.86 -6.45 -9.23
CA ASP A 8 7.62 -6.00 -9.85
C ASP A 8 6.39 -6.63 -9.18
N GLU A 9 6.54 -7.85 -8.64
CA GLU A 9 5.50 -8.57 -7.91
C GLU A 9 5.12 -7.86 -6.60
N ASP A 10 6.10 -7.44 -5.80
CA ASP A 10 5.84 -6.70 -4.54
C ASP A 10 5.10 -5.37 -4.81
N ALA A 11 5.44 -4.67 -5.90
CA ALA A 11 4.79 -3.43 -6.29
C ALA A 11 3.35 -3.65 -6.77
N ILE A 12 3.10 -4.76 -7.48
CA ILE A 12 1.77 -5.16 -7.92
C ILE A 12 0.89 -5.47 -6.70
N ASP A 13 1.39 -6.26 -5.75
CA ASP A 13 0.65 -6.62 -4.55
C ASP A 13 0.26 -5.38 -3.72
N ALA A 14 1.21 -4.46 -3.51
CA ALA A 14 0.97 -3.19 -2.84
C ALA A 14 -0.10 -2.34 -3.56
N ALA A 15 -0.04 -2.27 -4.89
CA ALA A 15 -1.04 -1.55 -5.69
C ALA A 15 -2.43 -2.19 -5.58
N VAL A 16 -2.52 -3.52 -5.61
CA VAL A 16 -3.79 -4.24 -5.46
C VAL A 16 -4.40 -4.00 -4.08
N VAL A 17 -3.62 -4.14 -3.00
CA VAL A 17 -4.08 -3.87 -1.64
C VAL A 17 -4.54 -2.42 -1.50
N HIS A 18 -3.78 -1.47 -2.03
CA HIS A 18 -4.15 -0.06 -2.04
C HIS A 18 -5.51 0.19 -2.71
N VAL A 19 -5.72 -0.34 -3.91
CA VAL A 19 -6.98 -0.16 -4.66
C VAL A 19 -8.15 -0.77 -3.90
N LEU A 20 -7.99 -2.00 -3.38
CA LEU A 20 -9.03 -2.68 -2.62
C LEU A 20 -9.42 -1.88 -1.37
N LEU A 21 -8.43 -1.49 -0.55
CA LEU A 21 -8.72 -0.83 0.73
C LEU A 21 -9.16 0.63 0.59
N SER A 22 -8.74 1.32 -0.48
CA SER A 22 -9.15 2.72 -0.74
C SER A 22 -10.56 2.82 -1.31
N GLY A 23 -11.04 1.78 -1.99
CA GLY A 23 -12.41 1.71 -2.51
C GLY A 23 -13.47 1.24 -1.49
N MET A 24 -13.04 0.73 -0.33
CA MET A 24 -13.95 0.23 0.71
C MET A 24 -14.55 1.35 1.55
N LYS A 25 -15.79 1.16 1.98
CA LYS A 25 -16.39 2.00 3.04
C LYS A 25 -15.62 1.82 4.36
N PRO A 26 -15.51 2.86 5.19
CA PRO A 26 -14.76 2.81 6.45
C PRO A 26 -15.15 1.63 7.37
N GLU A 27 -16.44 1.35 7.48
CA GLU A 27 -16.98 0.26 8.30
C GLU A 27 -16.55 -1.13 7.80
N HIS A 28 -16.53 -1.34 6.47
CA HIS A 28 -16.09 -2.61 5.87
C HIS A 28 -14.58 -2.78 5.99
N ARG A 29 -13.84 -1.69 5.82
CA ARG A 29 -12.40 -1.66 6.02
C ARG A 29 -12.02 -2.09 7.43
N GLN A 30 -12.69 -1.53 8.45
CA GLN A 30 -12.47 -1.94 9.84
C GLN A 30 -12.84 -3.41 10.07
N GLY A 31 -13.94 -3.88 9.47
CA GLY A 31 -14.31 -5.29 9.45
C GLY A 31 -13.18 -6.19 8.94
N VAL A 32 -12.65 -5.92 7.74
CA VAL A 32 -11.53 -6.68 7.15
C VAL A 32 -10.29 -6.66 8.06
N LEU A 33 -9.86 -5.49 8.52
CA LEU A 33 -8.64 -5.35 9.34
C LEU A 33 -8.77 -6.04 10.71
N SER A 34 -9.99 -6.15 11.26
CA SER A 34 -10.25 -6.82 12.53
C SER A 34 -10.12 -8.36 12.48
N GLN A 35 -10.24 -8.96 11.29
CA GLN A 35 -10.07 -10.40 11.09
C GLN A 35 -8.59 -10.81 11.04
N LEU A 36 -7.69 -9.85 10.83
CA LEU A 36 -6.26 -10.07 10.72
C LEU A 36 -5.60 -10.02 12.11
N ASN A 37 -4.59 -10.86 12.30
CA ASN A 37 -3.68 -10.71 13.43
C ASN A 37 -2.78 -9.47 13.27
N ASP A 38 -2.05 -9.08 14.31
CA ASP A 38 -1.27 -7.84 14.30
C ASP A 38 -0.17 -7.81 13.23
N ASN A 39 0.46 -8.96 12.94
CA ASN A 39 1.50 -9.05 11.91
C ASN A 39 0.90 -8.91 10.51
N GLU A 40 -0.18 -9.64 10.21
CA GLU A 40 -0.91 -9.55 8.94
C GLU A 40 -1.47 -8.14 8.73
N ARG A 41 -2.06 -7.55 9.77
CA ARG A 41 -2.59 -6.19 9.72
C ARG A 41 -1.48 -5.19 9.42
N ARG A 42 -0.32 -5.32 10.05
CA ARG A 42 0.84 -4.47 9.76
C ARG A 42 1.31 -4.63 8.32
N GLN A 43 1.39 -5.86 7.80
CA GLN A 43 1.79 -6.13 6.42
C GLN A 43 0.82 -5.47 5.42
N VAL A 44 -0.49 -5.66 5.61
CA VAL A 44 -1.54 -5.07 4.76
C VAL A 44 -1.50 -3.54 4.78
N LEU A 45 -1.37 -2.94 5.96
CA LEU A 45 -1.32 -1.48 6.08
C LEU A 45 -0.04 -0.90 5.46
N ASN A 46 1.09 -1.59 5.59
CA ASN A 46 2.32 -1.19 4.91
C ASN A 46 2.18 -1.29 3.39
N ALA A 47 1.64 -2.41 2.87
CA ALA A 47 1.39 -2.59 1.45
C ALA A 47 0.45 -1.51 0.89
N GLU A 48 -0.59 -1.11 1.64
CA GLU A 48 -1.44 0.00 1.25
C GLU A 48 -0.70 1.34 1.19
N LEU A 49 0.13 1.65 2.20
CA LEU A 49 0.94 2.87 2.19
C LEU A 49 1.91 2.86 1.02
N GLU A 50 2.55 1.74 0.73
CA GLU A 50 3.45 1.61 -0.43
C GLU A 50 2.69 1.80 -1.76
N GLY A 51 1.52 1.19 -1.92
CA GLY A 51 0.70 1.39 -3.12
C GLY A 51 0.27 2.85 -3.32
N ARG A 52 0.07 3.62 -2.23
CA ARG A 52 -0.15 5.08 -2.31
C ARG A 52 1.11 5.83 -2.75
N ALA A 53 2.29 5.43 -2.28
CA ALA A 53 3.57 6.00 -2.69
C ALA A 53 3.79 5.81 -4.20
N ASP A 54 3.63 4.58 -4.68
CA ASP A 54 3.82 4.23 -6.08
C ASP A 54 2.79 4.94 -6.97
N GLN A 55 1.55 5.13 -6.49
CA GLN A 55 0.55 5.91 -7.20
C GLN A 55 0.94 7.39 -7.27
N TRP A 56 1.46 7.96 -6.18
CA TRP A 56 1.93 9.34 -6.14
C TRP A 56 3.09 9.56 -7.12
N GLU A 57 4.10 8.70 -7.09
CA GLU A 57 5.28 8.79 -7.95
C GLU A 57 4.91 8.72 -9.42
N ARG A 58 4.03 7.77 -9.79
CA ARG A 58 3.53 7.66 -11.17
C ARG A 58 2.76 8.91 -11.62
N LYS A 59 2.05 9.57 -10.71
CA LYS A 59 1.23 10.76 -11.03
C LYS A 59 2.07 12.03 -11.12
N ASN A 60 3.06 12.20 -10.25
CA ASN A 60 3.79 13.46 -10.09
C ASN A 60 5.21 13.42 -10.66
N GLY A 61 5.74 12.24 -10.96
CA GLY A 61 7.14 12.07 -11.40
C GLY A 61 8.16 12.34 -10.30
N THR A 62 7.74 12.44 -9.04
CA THR A 62 8.58 12.69 -7.86
C THR A 62 8.23 11.75 -6.72
N GLU A 63 9.20 11.45 -5.86
CA GLU A 63 9.01 10.64 -4.66
C GLU A 63 7.94 11.21 -3.73
N TRP A 64 7.21 10.32 -3.04
CA TRP A 64 6.19 10.78 -2.10
C TRP A 64 6.83 11.60 -0.96
N GLY A 65 6.34 12.83 -0.80
CA GLY A 65 6.78 13.75 0.26
C GLY A 65 7.86 14.72 -0.22
N GLN A 66 8.32 14.59 -1.46
CA GLN A 66 9.16 15.60 -2.11
C GLN A 66 8.33 16.50 -3.01
N SER A 67 8.53 17.81 -2.86
CA SER A 67 7.85 18.89 -3.60
C SER A 67 8.79 19.55 -4.60
#